data_AF-A0A1K0JCS0-F1
#
_entry.id   AF-A0A1K0JCS0-F1
#
_cell.length_a   1.000
_cell.length_b   1.000
_cell.length_c   1.000
_cell.angle_alpha   90.00
_cell.angle_beta   90.00
_cell.angle_gamma   90.00
#
_symmetry.space_group_name_H-M   'P 1'
#
loop_
_entity.id
_entity.type
_entity.pdbx_description
1 polymer ?
#
loop_
_entity_poly.entity_id
_entity_poly.type
_entity_poly.pdbx_seq_one_letter_code
_entity_poly.pdbx_strand_id
1 'polypeptide(L)' 'VRDRGTVEDLELEDVLRTGFGDVKCVESGGPEPGVGCAGRGVITAINFLEENGAYTPDLDFVFYDVLGDV' A
#
# COMPACT_ATOMS: atom_id res chain seq x y z
N VAL A 1 -4.29 -2.67 9.45
CA VAL A 1 -3.38 -1.51 9.32
C VAL A 1 -3.85 -0.32 10.15
N ARG A 2 -5.16 0.01 10.14
CA ARG A 2 -5.71 1.20 10.81
C ARG A 2 -5.46 1.32 12.33
N ASP A 3 -5.33 0.20 13.04
CA ASP A 3 -5.06 0.18 14.50
C ASP A 3 -3.57 0.07 14.85
N ARG A 4 -2.66 0.14 13.86
CA ARG A 4 -1.22 -0.13 14.04
C ARG A 4 -0.34 1.12 14.22
N GLY A 5 -0.93 2.30 14.36
CA GLY A 5 -0.21 3.57 14.50
C GLY A 5 -0.20 4.40 13.22
N THR A 6 0.74 5.34 13.13
CA THR A 6 0.91 6.19 11.93
C THR A 6 1.77 5.48 10.88
N VAL A 7 1.86 6.04 9.67
CA VAL A 7 2.68 5.47 8.60
C VAL A 7 4.16 5.38 8.98
N GLU A 8 4.62 6.26 9.86
CA GLU A 8 6.01 6.30 10.37
C GLU A 8 6.33 5.14 11.35
N ASP A 9 5.29 4.52 11.92
CA ASP A 9 5.43 3.41 12.87
C ASP A 9 5.35 2.02 12.18
N LEU A 10 5.13 1.99 10.87
CA LEU A 10 4.91 0.76 10.10
C LEU A 10 6.21 0.28 9.45
N GLU A 11 6.43 -1.03 9.52
CA GLU A 11 7.46 -1.71 8.73
C GLU A 11 6.84 -2.38 7.50
N LEU A 12 7.65 -2.65 6.46
CA LEU A 12 7.13 -3.27 5.22
C LEU A 12 6.46 -4.63 5.49
N GLU A 13 7.01 -5.42 6.41
CA GLU A 13 6.49 -6.72 6.84
C GLU A 13 5.12 -6.68 7.53
N ASP A 14 4.70 -5.50 8.01
CA ASP A 14 3.39 -5.33 8.62
C ASP A 14 2.25 -5.29 7.60
N VAL A 15 2.54 -4.78 6.41
CA VAL A 15 1.55 -4.46 5.38
C VAL A 15 1.65 -5.37 4.16
N LEU A 16 2.85 -5.84 3.82
CA LEU A 16 3.07 -6.70 2.67
C LEU A 16 2.80 -8.17 3.04
N ARG A 17 1.93 -8.82 2.28
CA ARG A 17 1.55 -10.21 2.48
C ARG A 17 1.81 -11.01 1.21
N THR A 18 2.32 -12.22 1.36
CA THR A 18 2.49 -13.14 0.23
C THR A 18 1.24 -14.02 0.11
N GLY A 19 0.62 -13.99 -1.06
CA GLY A 19 -0.58 -14.76 -1.40
C GLY A 19 -0.29 -15.97 -2.29
N PHE A 20 -1.28 -16.33 -3.12
CA PHE A 20 -1.16 -17.44 -4.06
C PHE A 20 -0.06 -17.19 -5.09
N GLY A 21 0.76 -18.21 -5.38
CA GLY A 21 1.80 -18.13 -6.41
C GLY A 21 2.90 -17.11 -6.08
N ASP A 22 3.21 -16.91 -4.80
CA ASP A 22 4.22 -15.96 -4.31
C ASP A 22 3.94 -14.49 -4.65
N VAL A 23 2.70 -14.16 -5.02
CA VAL A 23 2.29 -12.78 -5.30
C VAL A 23 2.33 -11.95 -4.01
N LYS A 24 3.11 -10.87 -4.02
CA LYS A 24 3.20 -9.90 -2.93
C LYS A 24 2.03 -8.91 -3.05
N CYS A 25 1.14 -8.89 -2.05
CA CYS A 25 -0.05 -8.04 -1.99
C CYS A 25 0.07 -7.00 -0.87
N VAL A 26 -0.46 -5.81 -1.12
CA VAL A 26 -0.56 -4.71 -0.15
C VAL A 26 -1.81 -3.88 -0.46
N GLU A 27 -2.39 -3.27 0.56
CA GLU A 27 -3.58 -2.43 0.46
C GLU A 27 -3.27 -1.01 0.92
N SER A 28 -3.56 0.00 0.10
CA SER A 28 -3.34 1.40 0.48
C SER A 28 -4.26 1.83 1.64
N GLY A 29 -5.45 1.23 1.70
CA GLY A 29 -6.55 1.73 2.51
C GLY A 29 -7.06 3.09 2.04
N GLY A 30 -7.90 3.70 2.86
CA GLY A 30 -8.50 5.00 2.58
C GLY A 30 -9.10 5.62 3.85
N PRO A 31 -9.43 6.92 3.81
CA PRO A 31 -10.12 7.56 4.91
C PRO A 31 -11.53 6.99 5.08
N GLU A 32 -12.14 7.26 6.23
CA GLU A 32 -13.56 7.02 6.40
C GLU A 32 -14.38 7.80 5.36
N PRO A 33 -15.53 7.25 4.89
CA PRO A 33 -16.39 7.95 3.95
C PRO A 33 -16.72 9.37 4.43
N GLY A 34 -16.35 10.37 3.62
CA GLY A 34 -16.59 11.79 3.91
C GLY A 34 -15.55 12.50 4.79
N VAL A 35 -14.47 11.83 5.22
CA VAL A 35 -13.50 12.38 6.21
C VAL A 35 -12.09 12.62 5.63
N GLY A 36 -11.90 12.52 4.31
CA GLY A 36 -10.60 12.79 3.69
C GLY A 36 -10.57 12.63 2.18
N CYS A 37 -9.36 12.49 1.62
CA CYS A 37 -9.14 12.24 0.20
C CYS A 37 -8.45 10.88 0.00
N ALA A 38 -9.17 9.92 -0.61
CA ALA A 38 -8.64 8.59 -0.90
C ALA A 38 -7.40 8.64 -1.82
N GLY A 39 -7.38 9.57 -2.79
CA GLY A 39 -6.24 9.76 -3.68
C GLY A 39 -4.95 10.10 -2.92
N ARG A 40 -5.03 10.88 -1.83
CA ARG A 40 -3.87 11.14 -0.96
C ARG A 40 -3.38 9.88 -0.25
N GLY A 41 -4.31 8.98 0.13
CA GLY A 41 -3.98 7.68 0.72
C GLY A 41 -3.18 6.80 -0.23
N VAL A 42 -3.57 6.75 -1.52
CA VAL A 42 -2.83 6.02 -2.55
C VAL A 42 -1.41 6.57 -2.71
N ILE A 43 -1.26 7.90 -2.79
CA ILE A 43 0.07 8.54 -2.89
C ILE A 43 0.94 8.17 -1.69
N THR A 44 0.41 8.29 -0.47
CA THR A 44 1.14 7.93 0.75
C THR A 44 1.57 6.47 0.77
N ALA A 45 0.70 5.54 0.33
CA ALA A 45 1.03 4.12 0.27
C ALA A 45 2.14 3.82 -0.74
N ILE A 46 2.10 4.44 -1.94
CA ILE A 46 3.13 4.24 -2.96
C ILE A 46 4.48 4.75 -2.48
N ASN A 47 4.53 5.96 -1.88
CA ASN A 47 5.77 6.51 -1.34
C ASN A 47 6.34 5.62 -0.24
N PHE A 48 5.50 5.14 0.69
CA PHE A 48 5.92 4.20 1.73
C PHE A 48 6.56 2.93 1.15
N LEU A 49 5.95 2.34 0.12
CA LEU A 49 6.49 1.14 -0.54
C LEU A 49 7.84 1.40 -1.22
N GLU A 50 8.00 2.58 -1.81
CA GLU A 50 9.23 2.99 -2.48
C GLU A 50 10.36 3.23 -1.48
N GLU A 51 10.08 3.97 -0.41
CA GLU A 51 11.03 4.29 0.67
C GLU A 51 11.48 3.05 1.45
N ASN A 52 10.59 2.06 1.61
CA ASN A 52 10.88 0.83 2.35
C ASN A 52 11.34 -0.35 1.45
N GLY A 53 11.62 -0.09 0.17
CA GLY A 53 12.25 -1.09 -0.70
C GLY A 53 11.36 -2.26 -1.12
N ALA A 54 10.05 -2.05 -1.24
CA ALA A 54 9.12 -3.08 -1.71
C ALA A 54 9.35 -3.47 -3.18
N TYR A 55 9.88 -2.55 -4.00
CA TYR A 55 10.17 -2.76 -5.41
C TYR A 55 11.53 -3.42 -5.61
N THR A 56 11.57 -4.73 -5.40
CA THR A 56 12.80 -5.52 -5.46
C THR A 56 13.16 -5.91 -6.90
N PRO A 57 14.46 -6.11 -7.24
CA PRO A 57 14.89 -6.45 -8.61
C PRO A 57 14.36 -7.79 -9.16
N ASP A 58 13.86 -8.66 -8.28
CA ASP A 58 13.20 -9.94 -8.60
C ASP A 58 11.73 -9.81 -8.98
N LEU A 59 11.13 -8.61 -8.89
CA LEU A 59 9.77 -8.36 -9.36
C LEU A 59 9.75 -8.15 -10.88
N ASP A 60 9.05 -9.03 -11.59
CA ASP A 60 8.81 -8.87 -13.03
C ASP A 60 7.70 -7.85 -13.34
N PHE A 61 6.68 -7.80 -12.49
CA PHE A 61 5.49 -6.97 -12.69
C PHE A 61 4.98 -6.37 -11.37
N VAL A 62 4.42 -5.17 -11.46
CA VAL A 62 3.68 -4.51 -10.38
C VAL A 62 2.34 -4.06 -10.95
N PHE A 63 1.25 -4.46 -10.30
CA PHE A 63 -0.11 -4.10 -10.69
C PHE A 63 -0.74 -3.19 -9.64
N TYR A 64 -1.37 -2.11 -10.08
CA TYR A 64 -2.15 -1.23 -9.23
C TYR A 64 -3.64 -1.39 -9.60
N ASP A 65 -4.43 -1.86 -8.64
CA ASP A 65 -5.89 -1.86 -8.76
C ASP A 65 -6.42 -0.49 -8.31
N VAL A 66 -6.71 0.38 -9.28
CA VAL A 66 -7.02 1.79 -9.05
C VAL A 66 -8.47 2.08 -9.36
N LEU A 67 -9.13 2.82 -8.46
CA LEU A 67 -10.49 3.32 -8.63
C LEU A 67 -10.58 4.28 -9.84
N GLY A 68 -11.60 4.09 -10.68
CA GLY A 68 -11.70 4.75 -12.00
C GLY A 68 -12.58 6.00 -12.06
N ASP A 69 -13.29 6.33 -10.98
CA ASP A 69 -14.37 7.34 -10.94
C ASP A 69 -14.09 8.51 -9.99
N VAL A 70 -12.82 8.79 -9.69
CA VAL A 70 -12.40 9.97 -8.91
C VAL A 70 -12.69 11.31 -9.58
#